data_AF-A0A814N0K2-F1
#
_entry.id   AF-A0A814N0K2-F1
#
_cell.length_a   1.000
_cell.length_b   1.000
_cell.length_c   1.000
_cell.angle_alpha   90.00
_cell.angle_beta   90.00
_cell.angle_gamma   90.00
#
_symmetry.space_group_name_H-M   'P 1'
#
loop_
_entity.id
_entity.type
_entity.pdbx_description
1 polymer ?
#
loop_
_entity_poly.entity_id
_entity_poly.type
_entity_poly.pdbx_seq_one_letter_code
_entity_poly.pdbx_strand_id
1 'polypeptide(L)'
;MLEEDEYHDDDEVQDPATVLKYQKYKTWLHNKTLSCPCSTTSISYKNFVSNTIKLHPVCSSRFVSQEWIHALYLSNASQYEVSDFRTTASSQFEILSSFCSLAQDIVDHTKNDVGSEEFVTIDLLSDEQV
;
A
#
# COMPACT_ATOMS: atom_id res chain seq x y z
N MET A 1 14.62 -31.66 -70.97
CA MET A 1 15.50 -30.48 -70.86
C MET A 1 14.99 -29.67 -69.70
N LEU A 2 15.91 -29.34 -68.78
CA LEU A 2 15.76 -28.71 -67.46
C LEU A 2 15.58 -29.70 -66.31
N GLU A 3 16.75 -30.00 -65.74
CA GLU A 3 17.05 -30.64 -64.45
C GLU A 3 16.55 -29.74 -63.30
N GLU A 4 15.84 -30.32 -62.33
CA GLU A 4 15.71 -29.73 -60.99
C GLU A 4 16.46 -30.65 -60.05
N ASP A 5 17.57 -30.13 -59.54
CA ASP A 5 18.54 -30.86 -58.74
C ASP A 5 17.92 -31.36 -57.43
N GLU A 6 18.12 -32.65 -57.21
CA GLU A 6 17.81 -33.41 -56.01
C GLU A 6 18.64 -32.84 -54.84
N TYR A 7 17.99 -32.10 -53.93
CA TYR A 7 18.63 -31.65 -52.69
C TYR A 7 18.82 -32.87 -51.79
N HIS A 8 20.00 -33.48 -51.88
CA HIS A 8 20.49 -34.47 -50.94
C HIS A 8 20.71 -33.77 -49.60
N ASP A 9 19.88 -34.11 -48.61
CA ASP A 9 20.21 -33.91 -47.20
C ASP A 9 21.43 -34.79 -46.90
N ASP A 10 22.63 -34.23 -47.12
CA ASP A 10 23.84 -34.76 -46.51
C ASP A 10 23.65 -34.61 -45.00
N ASP A 11 23.39 -35.74 -44.33
CA ASP A 11 23.54 -35.91 -42.88
C ASP A 11 25.01 -35.58 -42.53
N GLU A 12 25.31 -34.29 -42.42
CA GLU A 12 26.59 -33.80 -41.93
C GLU A 12 26.72 -34.30 -40.49
N VAL A 13 27.53 -35.34 -40.30
CA VAL A 13 27.85 -35.93 -39.00
C VAL A 13 28.44 -34.82 -38.14
N GLN A 14 27.56 -34.18 -37.40
CA GLN A 14 27.91 -32.98 -36.67
C GLN A 14 28.79 -33.41 -35.50
N ASP A 15 30.09 -33.11 -35.62
CA ASP A 15 31.09 -33.43 -34.61
C ASP A 15 30.52 -33.13 -33.21
N PRO A 16 30.43 -34.13 -32.32
CA PRO A 16 29.87 -33.97 -30.99
C PRO A 16 30.49 -32.80 -30.21
N ALA A 17 31.76 -32.47 -30.48
CA ALA A 17 32.42 -31.32 -29.86
C ALA A 17 31.87 -29.98 -30.36
N THR A 18 31.47 -29.90 -31.63
CA THR A 18 30.85 -28.72 -32.24
C THR A 18 29.43 -28.51 -31.71
N VAL A 19 28.64 -29.59 -31.59
CA VAL A 19 27.30 -29.54 -30.98
C VAL A 19 27.38 -29.09 -29.52
N LEU A 20 28.31 -29.65 -28.73
CA LEU A 20 28.53 -29.28 -27.34
C LEU A 20 28.96 -27.81 -27.19
N LYS A 21 29.81 -27.32 -28.10
CA LYS A 21 30.25 -25.92 -28.11
C LYS A 21 29.09 -24.97 -28.41
N TYR A 22 28.27 -25.30 -29.40
CA TYR A 22 27.07 -24.53 -29.73
C TYR A 22 26.06 -24.53 -28.56
N GLN A 23 25.82 -25.67 -27.93
CA GLN A 23 24.96 -25.77 -26.75
C GLN A 23 25.48 -24.93 -25.58
N LYS A 24 26.79 -25.01 -25.26
CA LYS A 24 27.41 -24.18 -24.21
C LYS A 24 27.28 -22.69 -24.51
N TYR A 25 27.53 -22.29 -25.76
CA TYR A 25 27.37 -20.91 -26.19
C TYR A 25 25.91 -20.44 -26.08
N LYS A 26 24.95 -21.26 -26.53
CA LYS A 26 23.52 -20.97 -26.45
C LYS A 26 23.04 -20.84 -25.01
N THR A 27 23.49 -21.70 -24.11
CA THR A 27 23.21 -21.62 -22.66
C THR A 27 23.85 -20.39 -22.02
N TRP A 28 25.11 -20.07 -22.37
CA TRP A 28 25.78 -18.85 -21.91
C TRP A 28 25.06 -17.58 -22.38
N LEU A 29 24.60 -17.58 -23.64
CA LEU A 29 23.84 -16.48 -24.22
C LEU A 29 22.50 -16.33 -23.50
N HIS A 30 21.75 -17.41 -23.28
CA HIS A 30 20.52 -17.39 -22.49
C HIS A 30 20.75 -16.83 -21.07
N ASN A 31 21.83 -17.22 -20.39
CA ASN A 31 22.19 -16.68 -19.07
C ASN A 31 22.57 -15.18 -19.11
N LYS A 32 23.17 -14.71 -20.19
CA LYS A 32 23.51 -13.29 -20.39
C LYS A 32 22.30 -12.43 -20.77
N THR A 33 21.30 -13.03 -21.43
CA THR A 33 20.10 -12.33 -21.93
C THR A 33 18.92 -12.43 -20.96
N LEU A 34 18.92 -13.40 -20.04
CA LEU A 34 18.01 -13.46 -18.89
C LEU A 34 18.47 -12.47 -17.81
N SER A 35 18.52 -11.18 -18.15
CA SER A 35 18.40 -10.13 -17.16
C SER A 35 16.92 -10.07 -16.82
N CYS A 36 16.47 -10.88 -15.86
CA CYS A 36 15.17 -10.61 -15.24
C CYS A 36 15.30 -9.21 -14.63
N PRO A 37 14.51 -8.21 -15.05
CA PRO A 37 14.48 -6.94 -14.35
C PRO A 37 13.76 -7.20 -13.03
N CYS A 38 14.49 -7.73 -12.07
CA CYS A 38 14.22 -7.49 -10.67
C CYS A 38 14.30 -5.97 -10.51
N SER A 39 13.20 -5.22 -10.63
CA SER A 39 13.30 -3.77 -10.47
C SER A 39 13.59 -3.45 -9.01
N THR A 40 12.86 -4.07 -8.06
CA THR A 40 13.10 -3.98 -6.61
C THR A 40 12.55 -5.19 -5.83
N THR A 41 13.16 -5.52 -4.69
CA THR A 41 12.64 -6.52 -3.70
C THR A 41 11.88 -5.85 -2.56
N SER A 42 11.64 -4.55 -2.68
CA SER A 42 11.05 -3.71 -1.66
C SER A 42 10.15 -2.66 -2.29
N ILE A 43 8.97 -2.45 -1.71
CA ILE A 43 8.03 -1.42 -2.14
C ILE A 43 7.42 -0.73 -0.93
N SER A 44 7.31 0.59 -0.98
CA SER A 44 6.65 1.37 0.07
C SER A 44 5.16 1.03 0.13
N TYR A 45 4.62 0.80 1.34
CA TYR A 45 3.19 0.46 1.52
C TYR A 45 2.26 1.50 0.90
N LYS A 46 2.63 2.79 0.87
CA LYS A 46 1.82 3.84 0.23
C LYS A 46 1.53 3.59 -1.26
N ASN A 47 2.35 2.79 -1.95
CA ASN A 47 2.22 2.57 -3.39
C ASN A 47 1.14 1.54 -3.73
N PHE A 48 0.84 0.60 -2.82
CA PHE A 48 -0.07 -0.52 -3.10
C PHE A 48 -1.16 -0.73 -2.04
N VAL A 49 -1.02 -0.11 -0.86
CA VAL A 49 -2.03 -0.17 0.20
C VAL A 49 -2.87 1.10 0.20
N SER A 50 -4.16 0.95 -0.06
CA SER A 50 -5.16 2.01 0.10
C SER A 50 -6.10 1.70 1.25
N ASN A 51 -5.91 2.42 2.37
CA ASN A 51 -6.79 2.32 3.54
C ASN A 51 -7.70 3.54 3.63
N THR A 52 -9.01 3.29 3.71
CA THR A 52 -10.01 4.33 4.03
C THR A 52 -10.46 4.13 5.47
N ILE A 53 -9.88 4.90 6.39
CA ILE A 53 -10.29 4.88 7.79
C ILE A 53 -11.48 5.82 7.97
N LYS A 54 -12.52 5.32 8.64
CA LYS A 54 -13.72 6.09 8.97
C LYS A 54 -13.86 6.16 10.48
N LEU A 55 -13.80 7.37 11.03
CA LEU A 55 -14.11 7.60 12.42
C LEU A 55 -15.60 7.39 12.70
N HIS A 56 -15.94 7.23 13.98
CA HIS A 56 -17.33 7.11 14.40
C HIS A 56 -18.13 8.35 13.93
N PRO A 57 -19.38 8.19 13.41
CA PRO A 57 -20.16 9.31 12.86
C PRO A 57 -20.38 10.50 13.80
N VAL A 58 -20.23 10.28 15.12
CA VAL A 58 -20.29 11.35 16.12
C VAL A 58 -19.21 12.41 15.89
N CYS A 59 -18.03 12.01 15.40
CA CYS A 59 -16.90 12.91 15.15
C CYS A 59 -17.09 13.83 13.94
N SER A 60 -18.07 13.57 13.09
CA SER A 60 -18.50 14.46 12.01
C SER A 60 -19.89 15.07 12.26
N SER A 61 -20.43 14.89 13.46
CA SER A 61 -21.75 15.41 13.84
C SER A 61 -21.66 16.78 14.49
N ARG A 62 -22.81 17.45 14.64
CA ARG A 62 -22.92 18.71 15.39
C ARG A 62 -22.44 18.61 16.84
N PHE A 63 -22.38 17.41 17.44
CA PHE A 63 -22.09 17.23 18.86
C PHE A 63 -20.64 17.59 19.23
N VAL A 64 -19.72 17.58 18.28
CA VAL A 64 -18.32 17.99 18.49
C VAL A 64 -18.05 19.42 18.05
N SER A 65 -19.06 20.12 17.53
CA SER A 65 -18.94 21.51 17.08
C SER A 65 -18.87 22.46 18.26
N GLN A 66 -18.07 23.52 18.13
CA GLN A 66 -17.93 24.54 19.17
C GLN A 66 -19.25 25.28 19.39
N GLU A 67 -20.07 25.45 18.35
CA GLU A 67 -21.40 26.02 18.45
C GLU A 67 -22.30 25.20 19.40
N TRP A 68 -22.25 23.87 19.32
CA TRP A 68 -23.02 23.00 20.23
C TRP A 68 -22.49 23.06 21.66
N ILE A 69 -21.17 23.00 21.82
CA ILE A 69 -20.53 23.01 23.15
C ILE A 69 -20.80 24.33 23.87
N HIS A 70 -20.69 25.46 23.17
CA HIS A 70 -21.03 26.78 23.71
C HIS A 70 -22.52 26.92 24.03
N ALA A 71 -23.41 26.36 23.21
CA ALA A 71 -24.85 26.38 23.49
C ALA A 71 -25.23 25.64 24.78
N LEU A 72 -24.39 24.71 25.23
CA LEU A 72 -24.56 23.95 26.47
C LEU A 72 -23.86 24.58 27.67
N TYR A 73 -23.09 25.65 27.49
CA TYR A 73 -22.38 26.30 28.57
C TYR A 73 -23.36 27.03 29.51
N LEU A 74 -23.25 26.74 30.81
CA LEU A 74 -24.09 27.31 31.86
C LEU A 74 -23.24 28.01 32.91
N SER A 75 -23.25 29.35 32.91
CA SER A 75 -22.41 30.16 33.80
C SER A 75 -22.77 30.03 35.28
N ASN A 76 -24.02 29.71 35.61
CA ASN A 76 -24.51 29.49 36.98
C ASN A 76 -24.66 28.00 37.32
N ALA A 77 -23.85 27.11 36.72
CA ALA A 77 -23.90 25.67 36.96
C ALA A 77 -23.82 25.28 38.45
N SER A 78 -23.14 26.06 39.29
CA SER A 78 -23.02 25.84 40.73
C SER A 78 -24.33 25.94 41.51
N GLN A 79 -25.39 26.49 40.91
CA GLN A 79 -26.73 26.57 41.51
C GLN A 79 -27.55 25.29 41.32
N TYR A 80 -27.03 24.32 40.56
CA TYR A 80 -27.70 23.06 40.24
C TYR A 80 -26.93 21.88 40.84
N GLU A 81 -27.63 20.76 41.01
CA GLU A 81 -27.02 19.50 41.42
C GLU A 81 -26.01 19.00 40.38
N VAL A 82 -24.93 18.38 40.82
CA VAL A 82 -23.87 17.85 39.94
C VAL A 82 -24.40 16.75 39.01
N SER A 83 -25.49 16.07 39.40
CA SER A 83 -26.17 15.08 38.56
C SER A 83 -27.03 15.69 37.46
N ASP A 84 -27.30 17.01 37.50
CA ASP A 84 -27.99 17.71 36.43
C ASP A 84 -27.07 17.76 35.20
N PHE A 85 -27.51 17.12 34.11
CA PHE A 85 -26.79 17.06 32.86
C PHE A 85 -26.26 18.42 32.41
N ARG A 86 -27.02 19.50 32.63
CA ARG A 86 -26.65 20.86 32.19
C ARG A 86 -25.38 21.38 32.87
N THR A 87 -25.02 20.85 34.04
CA THR A 87 -23.79 21.23 34.75
C THR A 87 -22.53 20.61 34.16
N THR A 88 -22.66 19.49 33.44
CA THR A 88 -21.52 18.70 32.91
C THR A 88 -21.55 18.54 31.40
N ALA A 89 -22.66 18.86 30.72
CA ALA A 89 -22.84 18.62 29.30
C ALA A 89 -21.75 19.31 28.46
N SER A 90 -21.50 20.61 28.67
CA SER A 90 -20.51 21.36 27.90
C SER A 90 -19.11 20.72 28.00
N SER A 91 -18.65 20.36 29.20
CA SER A 91 -17.35 19.71 29.38
C SER A 91 -17.29 18.29 28.81
N GLN A 92 -18.39 17.51 28.89
CA GLN A 92 -18.46 16.19 28.29
C GLN A 92 -18.35 16.24 26.76
N PHE A 93 -19.03 17.17 26.10
CA PHE A 93 -18.92 17.35 24.65
C PHE A 93 -17.58 17.95 24.22
N GLU A 94 -16.95 18.80 25.05
CA GLU A 94 -15.59 19.28 24.82
C GLU A 94 -14.58 18.11 24.84
N ILE A 95 -14.72 17.18 25.80
CA ILE A 95 -13.93 15.95 25.87
C ILE A 95 -14.17 15.10 24.62
N LEU A 96 -15.42 14.94 24.19
CA LEU A 96 -15.75 14.20 22.98
C LEU A 96 -15.12 14.83 21.72
N SER A 97 -15.15 16.16 21.60
CA SER A 97 -14.54 16.89 20.49
C SER A 97 -13.01 16.72 20.47
N SER A 98 -12.39 16.83 21.64
CA SER A 98 -10.95 16.57 21.82
C SER A 98 -10.59 15.14 21.47
N PHE A 99 -11.39 14.16 21.90
CA PHE A 99 -11.18 12.74 21.60
C PHE A 99 -11.29 12.46 20.09
N CYS A 100 -12.29 13.03 19.42
CA CYS A 100 -12.43 12.89 17.97
C CYS A 100 -11.26 13.52 17.21
N SER A 101 -10.77 14.67 17.68
CA SER A 101 -9.59 15.34 17.10
C SER A 101 -8.33 14.50 17.28
N LEU A 102 -8.11 13.95 18.47
CA LEU A 102 -7.01 13.04 18.76
C LEU A 102 -7.09 11.76 17.92
N ALA A 103 -8.29 11.19 17.77
CA ALA A 103 -8.48 10.00 16.94
C ALA A 103 -8.14 10.26 15.47
N GLN A 104 -8.51 11.43 14.94
CA GLN A 104 -8.15 11.84 13.59
C GLN A 104 -6.63 11.98 13.44
N ASP A 105 -5.98 12.64 14.39
CA ASP A 105 -4.52 12.83 14.40
C ASP A 105 -3.77 11.50 14.44
N ILE A 106 -4.17 10.57 15.31
CA ILE A 106 -3.61 9.22 15.38
C ILE A 106 -3.78 8.49 14.05
N VAL A 107 -4.95 8.60 13.42
CA VAL A 107 -5.23 7.96 12.13
C VAL A 107 -4.32 8.51 11.04
N ASP A 108 -4.17 9.83 10.97
CA ASP A 108 -3.34 10.49 9.97
C ASP A 108 -1.86 10.18 10.18
N HIS A 109 -1.38 10.19 11.42
CA HIS A 109 -0.03 9.77 11.78
C HIS A 109 0.23 8.30 11.43
N THR A 110 -0.64 7.39 11.87
CA THR A 110 -0.49 5.95 11.60
C THR A 110 -0.49 5.66 10.10
N LYS A 111 -1.33 6.37 9.34
CA LYS A 111 -1.37 6.22 7.88
C LYS A 111 -0.05 6.65 7.23
N ASN A 112 0.54 7.74 7.69
CA ASN A 112 1.83 8.22 7.18
C ASN A 112 2.96 7.27 7.57
N ASP A 113 3.00 6.86 8.84
CA ASP A 113 4.03 5.97 9.37
C ASP A 113 4.00 4.64 8.61
N VAL A 114 2.86 3.95 8.59
CA VAL A 114 2.69 2.68 7.85
C VAL A 114 2.94 2.87 6.36
N GLY A 115 2.47 3.97 5.76
CA GLY A 115 2.71 4.25 4.35
C GLY A 115 4.18 4.44 4.01
N SER A 116 4.99 4.94 4.95
CA SER A 116 6.43 5.15 4.79
C SER A 116 7.26 3.88 4.97
N GLU A 117 6.72 2.87 5.64
CA GLU A 117 7.35 1.56 5.79
C GLU A 117 7.49 0.85 4.44
N GLU A 118 8.49 -0.02 4.36
CA GLU A 118 8.78 -0.84 3.19
C GLU A 118 8.31 -2.28 3.38
N PHE A 119 7.57 -2.79 2.40
CA PHE A 119 7.28 -4.21 2.27
C PHE A 119 8.45 -4.89 1.55
N VAL A 120 9.16 -5.77 2.26
CA VAL A 120 10.31 -6.51 1.75
C VAL A 120 9.92 -7.97 1.50
N THR A 121 10.22 -8.47 0.30
CA THR A 121 9.94 -9.86 -0.09
C THR A 121 11.14 -10.48 -0.81
N ILE A 122 11.21 -11.82 -0.78
CA ILE A 122 12.18 -12.60 -1.55
C ILE A 122 11.76 -12.74 -3.02
N ASP A 123 10.48 -12.53 -3.31
CA ASP A 123 9.92 -12.58 -4.65
C ASP A 123 10.04 -11.21 -5.34
N LEU A 124 10.12 -11.21 -6.66
CA LEU A 124 10.20 -9.98 -7.43
C LEU A 124 8.80 -9.39 -7.61
N LEU A 125 8.70 -8.10 -7.33
CA LEU A 125 7.46 -7.34 -7.54
C LEU A 125 7.41 -6.88 -8.99
N SER A 126 6.34 -7.24 -9.71
CA SER A 126 6.07 -6.75 -11.07
C SER A 126 5.12 -5.56 -11.03
N ASP A 127 5.28 -4.61 -11.96
CA ASP A 127 4.43 -3.42 -12.06
C ASP A 127 2.93 -3.75 -12.32
N GLU A 128 2.60 -4.95 -12.80
CA GLU A 128 1.21 -5.42 -13.00
C GLU A 128 0.52 -5.91 -11.71
N GLN A 129 1.24 -6.00 -10.59
CA GLN A 129 0.71 -6.42 -9.29
C GLN A 129 0.52 -5.24 -8.30
N VAL A 130 0.71 -4.01 -8.76
CA VAL A 130 0.50 -2.73 -8.05
C VAL A 130 -0.60 -1.95 -8.75
#